data_AF-A0A8J3U2Y0-F1
#
_entry.id   AF-A0A8J3U2Y0-F1
#
_cell.length_a   1.000
_cell.length_b   1.000
_cell.length_c   1.000
_cell.angle_alpha   90.00
_cell.angle_beta   90.00
_cell.angle_gamma   90.00
#
_symmetry.space_group_name_H-M   'P 1'
#
loop_
_entity.id
_entity.type
_entity.pdbx_description
1 polymer ?
#
loop_
_entity_poly.entity_id
_entity_poly.type
_entity_poly.pdbx_seq_one_letter_code
_entity_poly.pdbx_strand_id
1 'polypeptide(L)'
;MALAAAAFAIMSVIHFGVDIPVGFATISDSFPGAAPPEAVISAVMAIGATAVFTRRTTTRGVALATTLFSLLGTAYGLTITLGSTRTGDVAYHLAILTTLLAILGLLLVPRRSQSHQARDDRNDVRS
;
A
#
# COMPACT_ATOMS: atom_id res chain seq x y z
N MET A 1 1.84 4.10 -2.02
CA MET A 1 2.75 2.98 -1.72
C MET A 1 3.57 3.23 -0.47
N ALA A 2 4.41 4.28 -0.42
CA ALA A 2 5.21 4.60 0.77
C ALA A 2 4.36 4.77 2.05
N LEU A 3 3.24 5.49 1.96
CA LEU A 3 2.31 5.63 3.09
C LEU A 3 1.82 4.28 3.63
N ALA A 4 1.44 3.36 2.74
CA ALA A 4 0.99 2.03 3.14
C ALA A 4 2.13 1.21 3.76
N ALA A 5 3.35 1.30 3.22
CA ALA A 5 4.53 0.67 3.83
C ALA A 5 4.76 1.18 5.26
N ALA A 6 4.69 2.50 5.46
CA ALA A 6 4.84 3.10 6.78
C ALA A 6 3.74 2.64 7.74
N ALA A 7 2.48 2.57 7.29
CA ALA A 7 1.37 2.08 8.11
C ALA A 7 1.59 0.62 8.58
N PHE A 8 1.97 -0.29 7.67
CA PHE A 8 2.32 -1.66 8.02
C PHE A 8 3.52 -1.74 8.97
N ALA A 9 4.53 -0.90 8.78
CA ALA A 9 5.68 -0.86 9.70
C ALA A 9 5.26 -0.44 11.11
N ILE A 10 4.45 0.62 11.23
CA ILE A 10 3.99 1.15 12.52
C ILE A 10 3.13 0.10 13.24
N MET A 11 2.17 -0.52 12.55
CA MET A 11 1.33 -1.55 13.17
C MET A 11 2.14 -2.79 13.55
N SER A 12 3.09 -3.21 12.71
CA SER A 12 3.98 -4.32 13.05
C SER A 12 4.74 -4.06 14.35
N VAL A 13 5.26 -2.84 14.52
CA VAL A 13 5.93 -2.40 15.75
C VAL A 13 4.99 -2.42 16.95
N ILE A 14 3.77 -1.89 16.82
CA ILE A 14 2.75 -1.93 17.90
C ILE A 14 2.41 -3.39 18.27
N HIS A 15 2.19 -4.25 17.27
CA HIS A 15 1.85 -5.65 17.47
C HIS A 15 2.98 -6.48 18.10
N PHE A 16 4.24 -6.09 17.89
CA PHE A 16 5.39 -6.63 18.64
C PHE A 16 5.40 -6.21 20.13
N GLY A 17 4.47 -5.34 20.54
CA GLY A 17 4.33 -4.87 21.93
C GLY A 17 5.07 -3.57 22.20
N VAL A 18 5.43 -2.80 21.18
CA VAL A 18 6.01 -1.47 21.38
C VAL A 18 4.90 -0.46 21.60
N ASP A 19 4.93 0.18 22.76
CA ASP A 19 4.00 1.24 23.12
C ASP A 19 4.37 2.55 22.41
N ILE A 20 3.40 3.15 21.71
CA ILE A 20 3.60 4.42 20.99
C ILE A 20 2.86 5.54 21.72
N PRO A 21 3.57 6.48 22.38
CA PRO A 21 2.94 7.65 22.98
C PRO A 21 2.48 8.64 21.90
N VAL A 22 1.21 9.04 21.95
CA VAL A 22 0.57 10.03 21.08
C VAL A 22 0.08 11.22 21.89
N GLY A 23 1.00 11.87 22.60
CA GLY A 23 0.79 13.13 23.34
C GLY A 23 -0.14 13.02 24.56
N PHE A 24 -1.40 12.69 24.35
CA PHE A 24 -2.45 12.55 25.38
C PHE A 24 -2.83 11.10 25.69
N ALA A 25 -2.33 10.13 24.90
CA ALA A 25 -2.58 8.70 25.11
C ALA A 25 -1.37 7.87 24.71
N THR A 26 -1.37 6.59 25.07
CA THR A 26 -0.41 5.60 24.59
C THR A 26 -1.18 4.54 23.80
N ILE A 27 -0.76 4.31 22.57
CA ILE A 27 -1.28 3.22 21.75
C ILE A 27 -0.48 1.97 22.14
N SER A 28 -1.18 1.00 22.72
CA SER A 28 -0.62 -0.30 23.11
C SER A 28 -1.59 -1.37 22.63
N ASP A 29 -1.14 -2.23 21.71
CA ASP A 29 -1.94 -3.33 21.21
C ASP A 29 -1.08 -4.50 20.75
N SER A 30 -0.68 -5.36 21.70
CA SER A 30 0.17 -6.51 21.37
C SER A 30 -0.63 -7.61 20.68
N PHE A 31 -0.16 -7.99 19.48
CA PHE A 31 -0.68 -9.13 18.73
C PHE A 31 0.44 -9.83 17.95
N PRO A 32 1.26 -10.66 18.61
CA PRO A 32 2.47 -11.22 18.01
C PRO A 32 2.23 -12.04 16.73
N GLY A 33 1.03 -12.60 16.56
CA GLY A 33 0.65 -13.33 15.34
C GLY A 33 0.53 -12.46 14.09
N ALA A 34 0.20 -11.17 14.24
CA ALA A 34 0.06 -10.22 13.14
C ALA A 34 1.36 -9.46 12.82
N ALA A 35 2.27 -9.34 13.79
CA ALA A 35 3.46 -8.51 13.65
C ALA A 35 4.41 -8.95 12.50
N PRO A 36 4.79 -10.24 12.35
CA PRO A 36 5.67 -10.67 11.27
C PRO A 36 5.05 -10.52 9.87
N PRO A 37 3.78 -10.94 9.62
CA PRO A 37 3.12 -10.70 8.35
C PRO A 37 3.12 -9.22 7.94
N GLU A 38 2.83 -8.31 8.86
CA GLU A 38 2.83 -6.87 8.58
C GLU A 38 4.22 -6.34 8.26
N ALA A 39 5.27 -6.80 8.94
CA ALA A 39 6.65 -6.43 8.61
C ALA A 39 7.02 -6.86 7.19
N VAL A 40 6.65 -8.08 6.80
CA VAL A 40 6.89 -8.60 5.44
C VAL A 40 6.16 -7.75 4.41
N ILE A 41 4.88 -7.47 4.63
CA ILE A 41 4.07 -6.64 3.71
C ILE A 41 4.65 -5.22 3.61
N SER A 42 5.11 -4.65 4.73
CA SER A 42 5.80 -3.36 4.75
C SER A 42 7.03 -3.34 3.85
N ALA A 43 7.93 -4.32 4.00
CA ALA A 43 9.13 -4.44 3.18
C ALA A 43 8.80 -4.58 1.69
N VAL A 44 7.81 -5.43 1.36
CA VAL A 44 7.32 -5.60 -0.01
C VAL A 44 6.77 -4.28 -0.59
N MET A 45 5.99 -3.53 0.19
CA MET A 45 5.47 -2.23 -0.23
C MET A 45 6.55 -1.16 -0.37
N ALA A 46 7.61 -1.21 0.45
CA ALA A 46 8.76 -0.33 0.33
C ALA A 46 9.50 -0.59 -1.00
N ILE A 47 9.68 -1.86 -1.40
CA ILE A 47 10.24 -2.23 -2.72
C ILE A 47 9.34 -1.70 -3.85
N GLY A 48 8.02 -1.84 -3.73
CA GLY A 48 7.08 -1.26 -4.69
C GLY A 48 7.18 0.27 -4.77
N ALA A 49 7.34 0.94 -3.63
CA ALA A 49 7.48 2.39 -3.57
C ALA A 49 8.78 2.87 -4.25
N THR A 50 9.92 2.24 -3.96
CA THR A 50 11.20 2.57 -4.61
C THR A 50 11.13 2.33 -6.12
N ALA A 51 10.49 1.25 -6.56
CA ALA A 51 10.26 0.94 -7.97
C ALA A 51 9.49 2.07 -8.69
N VAL A 52 8.46 2.66 -8.06
CA VAL A 52 7.73 3.82 -8.62
C VAL A 52 8.63 5.05 -8.75
N PHE A 53 9.50 5.32 -7.78
CA PHE A 53 10.39 6.50 -7.81
C PHE A 53 11.46 6.43 -8.89
N THR A 54 11.90 5.24 -9.30
CA THR A 54 12.93 5.09 -10.36
C THR A 54 12.42 5.37 -11.79
N ARG A 55 11.11 5.58 -11.99
CA ARG A 55 10.46 5.97 -13.27
C ARG A 55 10.73 5.10 -14.51
N ARG A 56 11.34 3.91 -14.37
CA ARG A 56 11.56 2.98 -15.49
C ARG A 56 10.25 2.30 -15.90
N THR A 57 10.01 2.12 -17.21
CA THR A 57 8.76 1.48 -17.70
C THR A 57 8.55 0.07 -17.14
N THR A 58 9.65 -0.67 -16.95
CA THR A 58 9.67 -2.03 -16.39
C THR A 58 9.28 -2.10 -14.90
N THR A 59 9.27 -0.98 -14.17
CA THR A 59 9.03 -0.98 -12.72
C THR A 59 7.55 -0.88 -12.34
N ARG A 60 6.67 -0.61 -13.31
CA ARG A 60 5.21 -0.67 -13.10
C ARG A 60 4.76 -2.08 -12.74
N GLY A 61 5.36 -3.11 -13.32
CA GLY A 61 5.08 -4.51 -12.98
C GLY A 61 5.41 -4.83 -11.53
N VAL A 62 6.53 -4.31 -11.01
CA VAL A 62 6.92 -4.47 -9.59
C VAL A 62 5.92 -3.77 -8.66
N ALA A 63 5.54 -2.53 -8.98
CA ALA A 63 4.54 -1.80 -8.20
C ALA A 63 3.18 -2.52 -8.16
N LEU A 64 2.75 -3.09 -9.29
CA LEU A 64 1.52 -3.89 -9.35
C LEU A 64 1.65 -5.18 -8.54
N ALA A 65 2.72 -5.95 -8.73
CA ALA A 65 2.93 -7.22 -8.04
C ALA A 65 2.98 -7.05 -6.52
N THR A 66 3.73 -6.04 -6.05
CA THR A 66 3.82 -5.70 -4.61
C THR A 66 2.47 -5.25 -4.07
N THR A 67 1.72 -4.42 -4.78
CA THR A 67 0.36 -4.00 -4.37
C THR A 67 -0.59 -5.19 -4.27
N LEU A 68 -0.58 -6.11 -5.26
CA LEU A 68 -1.42 -7.31 -5.26
C LEU A 68 -1.06 -8.26 -4.11
N PHE A 69 0.24 -8.49 -3.89
CA PHE A 69 0.72 -9.28 -2.76
C PHE A 69 0.21 -8.71 -1.44
N SER A 70 0.37 -7.40 -1.23
CA SER A 70 -0.10 -6.73 -0.01
C SER A 70 -1.61 -6.79 0.14
N LEU A 71 -2.36 -6.68 -0.96
CA LEU A 71 -3.83 -6.76 -0.94
C LEU A 71 -4.30 -8.15 -0.50
N LEU A 72 -3.69 -9.22 -1.04
CA LEU A 72 -3.99 -10.59 -0.64
C LEU A 72 -3.62 -10.86 0.81
N GLY A 73 -2.42 -10.44 1.23
CA GLY A 73 -1.96 -10.60 2.62
C GLY A 73 -2.86 -9.87 3.62
N THR A 74 -3.28 -8.65 3.29
CA THR A 74 -4.19 -7.87 4.14
C THR A 74 -5.60 -8.47 4.18
N ALA A 75 -6.12 -8.92 3.04
CA ALA A 75 -7.42 -9.58 2.98
C ALA A 75 -7.43 -10.84 3.87
N TYR A 76 -6.34 -11.61 3.84
CA TYR A 76 -6.17 -12.76 4.74
C TYR A 76 -6.05 -12.34 6.22
N GLY A 77 -5.26 -11.31 6.54
CA GLY A 77 -5.19 -10.77 7.91
C GLY A 77 -6.56 -10.32 8.44
N LEU A 78 -7.39 -9.73 7.57
CA LEU A 78 -8.75 -9.32 7.92
C LEU A 78 -9.64 -10.52 8.25
N THR A 79 -9.54 -11.65 7.55
CA THR A 79 -10.37 -12.83 7.87
C THR A 79 -10.04 -13.39 9.25
N ILE A 80 -8.76 -13.38 9.63
CA ILE A 80 -8.31 -13.76 10.98
C ILE A 80 -8.85 -12.77 12.01
N THR A 81 -8.73 -11.47 11.73
CA THR A 81 -9.13 -10.40 12.66
C THR A 81 -10.63 -10.36 12.89
N LEU A 82 -11.44 -10.63 11.85
CA LEU A 82 -12.91 -10.71 11.96
C LEU A 82 -13.36 -11.85 12.89
N GLY A 83 -12.54 -12.88 13.09
CA GLY A 83 -12.78 -13.95 14.07
C GLY A 83 -12.47 -13.54 15.52
N SER A 84 -12.00 -12.31 15.75
CA SER A 84 -11.59 -11.80 17.06
C SER A 84 -12.47 -10.63 17.52
N THR A 85 -12.38 -10.26 18.80
CA THR A 85 -13.07 -9.09 19.38
C THR A 85 -12.31 -7.77 19.20
N ARG A 86 -11.27 -7.75 18.35
CA ARG A 86 -10.33 -6.62 18.15
C ARG A 86 -10.86 -5.63 17.11
N THR A 87 -11.82 -4.79 17.50
CA THR A 87 -12.47 -3.83 16.60
C THR A 87 -11.52 -2.81 15.96
N GLY A 88 -10.46 -2.40 16.68
CA GLY A 88 -9.41 -1.51 16.16
C GLY A 88 -8.67 -2.11 14.97
N ASP A 89 -8.27 -3.38 15.07
CA ASP A 89 -7.57 -4.10 14.00
C ASP A 89 -8.46 -4.27 12.77
N VAL A 90 -9.77 -4.49 12.94
CA VAL A 90 -10.72 -4.55 11.82
C VAL A 90 -10.75 -3.22 11.08
N ALA A 91 -10.87 -2.10 11.80
CA ALA A 91 -10.88 -0.77 11.20
C ALA A 91 -9.57 -0.47 10.45
N TYR A 92 -8.43 -0.84 11.03
CA TYR A 92 -7.12 -0.72 10.39
C TYR A 92 -7.04 -1.52 9.08
N HIS A 93 -7.45 -2.80 9.09
CA HIS A 93 -7.43 -3.65 7.90
C HIS A 93 -8.35 -3.11 6.80
N LEU A 94 -9.53 -2.59 7.15
CA LEU A 94 -10.43 -1.97 6.17
C LEU A 94 -9.80 -0.70 5.57
N ALA A 95 -9.23 0.17 6.40
CA ALA A 95 -8.59 1.41 5.94
C ALA A 95 -7.39 1.13 5.00
N ILE A 96 -6.55 0.16 5.35
CA ILE A 96 -5.39 -0.18 4.52
C ILE A 96 -5.82 -0.92 3.24
N LEU A 97 -6.88 -1.75 3.26
CA LEU A 97 -7.47 -2.31 2.04
C LEU A 97 -7.98 -1.23 1.09
N THR A 98 -8.71 -0.23 1.60
CA THR A 98 -9.15 0.91 0.77
C THR A 98 -7.97 1.64 0.16
N THR A 99 -6.90 1.86 0.93
CA THR A 99 -5.67 2.49 0.44
C THR A 99 -4.99 1.66 -0.65
N LEU A 100 -4.90 0.33 -0.49
CA LEU A 100 -4.32 -0.56 -1.48
C LEU A 100 -5.15 -0.62 -2.77
N LEU A 101 -6.48 -0.61 -2.67
CA LEU A 101 -7.38 -0.52 -3.83
C LEU A 101 -7.21 0.80 -4.57
N ALA A 102 -7.06 1.92 -3.86
CA ALA A 102 -6.78 3.21 -4.47
C ALA A 102 -5.42 3.22 -5.20
N ILE A 103 -4.38 2.64 -4.59
CA ILE A 103 -3.07 2.47 -5.23
C ILE A 103 -3.19 1.62 -6.48
N LEU A 104 -3.88 0.48 -6.41
CA LEU A 104 -4.08 -0.42 -7.54
C LEU A 104 -4.82 0.30 -8.67
N GLY A 105 -5.90 1.00 -8.37
CA GLY A 105 -6.65 1.81 -9.33
C GLY A 105 -5.74 2.82 -10.03
N LEU A 106 -4.97 3.60 -9.26
CA LEU A 106 -4.02 4.57 -9.80
C LEU A 106 -2.94 3.92 -10.68
N LEU A 107 -2.44 2.74 -10.29
CA LEU A 107 -1.46 1.98 -11.07
C LEU A 107 -2.06 1.39 -12.35
N LEU A 108 -3.37 1.20 -12.44
CA LEU A 108 -4.05 0.67 -13.63
C LEU A 108 -4.47 1.77 -14.62
N VAL A 109 -4.64 3.03 -14.18
CA VAL A 109 -4.97 4.14 -15.09
C VAL A 109 -3.93 4.23 -16.23
N PRO A 110 -4.35 4.18 -17.50
CA PRO A 110 -3.46 4.39 -18.64
C PRO A 110 -2.85 5.79 -18.57
N ARG A 111 -1.51 5.89 -18.63
CA ARG A 111 -0.86 7.20 -18.82
C ARG A 111 -1.14 7.62 -20.26
N ARG A 112 -1.88 8.73 -20.45
CA ARG A 112 -2.05 9.31 -21.78
C ARG A 112 -0.67 9.60 -22.35
N SER A 113 -0.29 8.87 -23.39
CA SER A 113 0.96 9.10 -24.10
C SER A 113 0.88 10.45 -24.79
N GLN A 114 1.63 11.45 -24.31
CA GLN A 114 1.76 12.77 -24.92
C GLN A 114 2.25 12.73 -26.38
N SER A 115 2.70 11.56 -26.85
CA SER A 115 3.12 11.31 -28.23
C SER A 115 1.99 11.31 -29.26
N HIS A 116 0.73 11.11 -28.86
CA HIS A 116 -0.41 11.22 -29.80
C HIS A 116 -0.83 12.70 -30.00
N GLN A 117 -0.83 13.50 -28.93
CA GLN A 117 -1.18 14.92 -28.98
C GLN A 117 -0.16 15.73 -29.81
N ALA A 118 1.14 15.50 -29.60
CA ALA A 118 2.19 16.21 -30.33
C ALA A 118 2.29 15.83 -31.83
N ARG A 119 1.59 14.77 -32.25
CA ARG A 119 1.51 14.33 -33.66
C ARG A 119 0.27 14.88 -34.35
N ASP A 120 -0.86 14.98 -33.64
CA ASP A 120 -2.06 15.69 -34.11
C ASP A 120 -1.80 17.19 -34.27
N ASP A 121 -1.24 17.84 -33.24
CA ASP A 121 -0.94 19.29 -33.28
C ASP A 121 0.00 19.67 -34.44
N ARG A 122 0.82 18.72 -34.90
CA ARG A 122 1.78 18.94 -36.00
C ARG A 122 1.15 18.73 -37.38
N ASN A 123 0.07 17.96 -37.46
CA ASN A 123 -0.69 17.75 -38.69
C ASN A 123 -1.69 18.89 -38.92
N ASP A 124 -2.29 19.43 -37.86
CA ASP A 124 -3.23 20.56 -37.94
C ASP A 124 -2.56 21.88 -38.37
N VAL A 125 -1.25 22.04 -38.15
CA VAL A 125 -0.49 23.24 -38.56
C VAL A 125 -0.10 23.18 -40.06
N ARG A 126 -0.27 22.04 -40.73
CA ARG A 126 0.16 21.83 -42.13
C ARG A 126 -0.99 21.83 -43.16
N SER A 127 -2.25 21.94 -42.72
CA SER A 127 -3.45 22.07 -43.56
C SER A 127 -3.92 23.51 -43.64
#